data_AF-A0A858REC6-F1
#
_entry.id   AF-A0A858REC6-F1
#
_cell.length_a   1.000
_cell.length_b   1.000
_cell.length_c   1.000
_cell.angle_alpha   90.00
_cell.angle_beta   90.00
_cell.angle_gamma   90.00
#
_symmetry.space_group_name_H-M   'P 1'
#
loop_
_entity.id
_entity.type
_entity.pdbx_description
1 polymer ?
#
loop_
_entity_poly.entity_id
_entity_poly.type
_entity_poly.pdbx_seq_one_letter_code
_entity_poly.pdbx_strand_id
1 'polypeptide(L)'
;MKTPRQDKNKQSAKKSSTGKTARPNAKKAPADKAAKKTTGKKAASKKSPVRKAATAPPSSPAERPFATMAAAESLAADRPLIQKMGPLLRSAMSGIIRENQPRGVARLALDFAPPGGQTEPEVPLAISLPRIAPQRGENWQTYKQRVQDIMGPVGEWLKANAGLEAQHSITAASFACRAVSGQMEEAARHQQVTLLEMDAPRKAILMDDAGGDLELPLFLSRNTGLDGSGIRVAVLDSGIDLKHPWLQVADSIETCGESVEIPGTHGTHVAGSIASRDEIYRGIAPQVTLLNVKVLDHTGTGTASSITRGIDAALDMNADILSLSVGFNHLPSWSWNGHGHVCHSGDCVLCTAVNNAVLLDHVFVVVAAGNERLKAEALRNRGRGDSFDSEISCPGSAAGALTVGAITKRTFLAADFSSRGPASSGLAKPDIAAPGVNIRSANVVRRDPRGVPMPGLTRAELGRSESGTSMATPIVSGAAALLLQRRRARGEDDSPAALRAELLGNATQPLGAPATEVGVGRLNLSGL
;
A
#
# COMPACT_ATOMS: atom_id res chain seq x y z
N MET A 1 54.47 -34.14 -28.53
CA MET A 1 54.68 -35.60 -28.73
C MET A 1 54.17 -36.36 -27.51
N LYS A 2 53.79 -37.64 -27.68
CA LYS A 2 53.67 -38.70 -26.66
C LYS A 2 53.01 -38.36 -25.30
N THR A 3 51.75 -38.78 -25.14
CA THR A 3 51.28 -39.47 -23.93
C THR A 3 51.90 -40.89 -23.87
N PRO A 4 51.83 -41.67 -22.75
CA PRO A 4 50.66 -42.57 -22.59
C PRO A 4 50.31 -43.05 -21.15
N ARG A 5 49.06 -43.54 -21.02
CA ARG A 5 48.47 -44.65 -20.19
C ARG A 5 47.08 -44.20 -19.70
N GLN A 6 45.94 -44.77 -20.14
CA GLN A 6 45.48 -46.18 -20.19
C GLN A 6 45.56 -46.84 -18.79
N ASP A 7 44.54 -47.50 -18.27
CA ASP A 7 43.48 -48.31 -18.92
C ASP A 7 42.02 -47.79 -18.73
N LYS A 8 41.04 -48.05 -19.62
CA LYS A 8 40.22 -49.27 -19.87
C LYS A 8 39.50 -49.78 -18.60
N ASN A 9 38.22 -50.21 -18.61
CA ASN A 9 37.32 -50.52 -19.74
C ASN A 9 35.82 -50.44 -19.32
N LYS A 10 34.92 -50.20 -20.31
CA LYS A 10 33.63 -50.89 -20.61
C LYS A 10 32.72 -51.49 -19.49
N GLN A 11 31.38 -51.56 -19.61
CA GLN A 11 30.35 -50.96 -20.48
C GLN A 11 28.95 -51.50 -20.07
N SER A 12 27.93 -50.65 -19.91
CA SER A 12 26.50 -50.96 -20.27
C SER A 12 25.75 -52.08 -19.48
N ALA A 13 24.41 -52.26 -19.53
CA ALA A 13 23.33 -51.52 -20.21
C ALA A 13 21.94 -51.70 -19.53
N LYS A 14 21.06 -50.69 -19.68
CA LYS A 14 19.59 -50.77 -19.99
C LYS A 14 18.56 -51.43 -19.02
N LYS A 15 17.40 -50.74 -18.98
CA LYS A 15 15.98 -51.23 -18.96
C LYS A 15 15.22 -51.52 -17.63
N SER A 16 14.53 -50.46 -17.15
CA SER A 16 13.04 -50.27 -17.16
C SER A 16 12.06 -51.19 -16.39
N SER A 17 10.94 -50.55 -15.94
CA SER A 17 9.59 -51.10 -15.62
C SER A 17 9.38 -51.75 -14.22
N THR A 18 8.21 -51.76 -13.56
CA THR A 18 6.95 -50.95 -13.64
C THR A 18 6.04 -51.18 -12.39
N GLY A 19 5.43 -50.13 -11.82
CA GLY A 19 4.22 -50.21 -10.96
C GLY A 19 4.37 -50.88 -9.57
N LYS A 20 3.33 -51.03 -8.73
CA LYS A 20 2.04 -50.31 -8.54
C LYS A 20 1.40 -50.76 -7.19
N THR A 21 0.53 -49.93 -6.56
CA THR A 21 -0.44 -50.30 -5.47
C THR A 21 0.14 -50.80 -4.11
N ALA A 22 -0.51 -50.72 -2.92
CA ALA A 22 -1.76 -50.05 -2.46
C ALA A 22 -1.75 -49.84 -0.91
N ARG A 23 -2.77 -49.13 -0.36
CA ARG A 23 -3.11 -49.00 1.08
C ARG A 23 -3.92 -50.19 1.65
N PRO A 24 -4.11 -50.25 2.97
CA PRO A 24 -5.48 -50.22 3.52
C PRO A 24 -5.71 -49.18 4.66
N ASN A 25 -6.93 -49.12 5.24
CA ASN A 25 -7.41 -48.08 6.19
C ASN A 25 -8.00 -48.68 7.49
N ALA A 26 -8.03 -47.92 8.60
CA ALA A 26 -9.05 -47.97 9.68
C ALA A 26 -8.91 -46.80 10.70
N LYS A 27 -9.86 -46.50 11.62
CA LYS A 27 -11.27 -46.05 11.45
C LYS A 27 -11.88 -45.53 12.79
N LYS A 28 -12.74 -44.50 12.74
CA LYS A 28 -13.76 -44.03 13.74
C LYS A 28 -13.32 -43.25 15.03
N ALA A 29 -14.28 -42.44 15.53
CA ALA A 29 -14.34 -41.69 16.81
C ALA A 29 -15.51 -42.29 17.69
N PRO A 30 -16.25 -41.65 18.66
CA PRO A 30 -16.68 -40.22 18.78
C PRO A 30 -16.92 -39.57 20.20
N ALA A 31 -17.42 -38.32 20.21
CA ALA A 31 -18.29 -37.66 21.24
C ALA A 31 -17.66 -37.25 22.62
N ASP A 32 -18.25 -36.41 23.50
CA ASP A 32 -19.56 -35.70 23.52
C ASP A 32 -19.60 -34.48 24.50
N LYS A 33 -20.57 -33.54 24.34
CA LYS A 33 -21.16 -32.58 25.34
C LYS A 33 -20.25 -31.57 26.12
N ALA A 34 -20.79 -30.68 26.99
CA ALA A 34 -21.83 -29.63 26.83
C ALA A 34 -22.01 -28.76 28.12
N ALA A 35 -22.51 -27.51 27.95
CA ALA A 35 -23.19 -26.64 28.94
C ALA A 35 -22.39 -26.05 30.15
N LYS A 36 -22.97 -25.20 31.04
CA LYS A 36 -23.62 -23.85 30.89
C LYS A 36 -23.99 -23.29 32.30
N LYS A 37 -23.94 -21.95 32.50
CA LYS A 37 -24.51 -21.14 33.62
C LYS A 37 -23.89 -21.23 35.05
N THR A 38 -23.43 -20.07 35.56
CA THR A 38 -24.00 -19.28 36.70
C THR A 38 -23.49 -17.82 36.60
N THR A 39 -24.10 -16.69 36.97
CA THR A 39 -25.33 -16.23 37.70
C THR A 39 -25.26 -15.91 39.21
N GLY A 40 -24.76 -14.71 39.56
CA GLY A 40 -24.84 -14.08 40.90
C GLY A 40 -23.85 -12.89 41.02
N LYS A 41 -24.14 -11.59 41.18
CA LYS A 41 -25.31 -10.73 41.51
C LYS A 41 -25.14 -9.95 42.85
N LYS A 42 -24.55 -8.75 42.75
CA LYS A 42 -24.73 -7.52 43.57
C LYS A 42 -24.20 -7.43 45.04
N ALA A 43 -23.59 -6.25 45.29
CA ALA A 43 -23.73 -5.35 46.46
C ALA A 43 -23.05 -5.71 47.82
N ALA A 44 -22.73 -4.76 48.72
CA ALA A 44 -22.42 -3.32 48.60
C ALA A 44 -21.94 -2.71 49.97
N SER A 45 -21.32 -1.52 49.91
CA SER A 45 -21.36 -0.43 50.93
C SER A 45 -20.62 -0.56 52.29
N LYS A 46 -19.71 0.42 52.53
CA LYS A 46 -19.45 1.19 53.79
C LYS A 46 -18.30 2.18 53.49
N LYS A 47 -18.52 3.50 53.35
CA LYS A 47 -18.81 4.59 54.33
C LYS A 47 -17.61 5.08 55.17
N SER A 48 -17.06 6.22 54.73
CA SER A 48 -16.48 7.43 55.38
C SER A 48 -16.19 7.48 56.90
N PRO A 49 -15.16 8.23 57.36
CA PRO A 49 -15.22 9.71 57.57
C PRO A 49 -14.01 10.48 56.95
N VAL A 50 -13.89 11.82 56.75
CA VAL A 50 -14.58 13.10 57.09
C VAL A 50 -13.79 14.05 58.03
N ARG A 51 -13.73 15.36 57.65
CA ARG A 51 -13.09 16.60 58.23
C ARG A 51 -11.79 17.01 57.50
N LYS A 52 -11.41 18.29 57.29
CA LYS A 52 -12.01 19.68 57.34
C LYS A 52 -10.96 20.62 56.66
N ALA A 53 -11.15 21.89 56.25
CA ALA A 53 -12.27 22.78 55.89
C ALA A 53 -11.70 24.13 55.34
N ALA A 54 -12.55 25.11 54.98
CA ALA A 54 -12.25 26.49 54.50
C ALA A 54 -11.67 26.59 53.05
N THR A 55 -11.92 27.63 52.23
CA THR A 55 -12.79 28.84 52.33
C THR A 55 -13.33 29.25 50.95
N ALA A 56 -14.19 30.30 50.86
CA ALA A 56 -14.96 30.71 49.68
C ALA A 56 -14.15 31.17 48.44
N PRO A 57 -14.79 31.17 47.25
CA PRO A 57 -15.13 32.46 46.62
C PRO A 57 -16.57 32.54 46.03
N PRO A 58 -17.07 33.74 45.65
CA PRO A 58 -18.42 33.95 45.10
C PRO A 58 -18.46 34.26 43.59
N SER A 59 -19.69 34.45 43.08
CA SER A 59 -20.11 35.01 41.78
C SER A 59 -20.05 34.10 40.53
N SER A 60 -21.04 34.30 39.65
CA SER A 60 -21.27 33.53 38.42
C SER A 60 -20.92 34.36 37.19
N PRO A 61 -20.32 33.78 36.12
CA PRO A 61 -20.33 34.39 34.80
C PRO A 61 -21.74 34.28 34.18
N ALA A 62 -22.11 35.26 33.35
CA ALA A 62 -23.43 35.36 32.75
C ALA A 62 -23.64 34.40 31.56
N GLU A 63 -24.91 34.08 31.28
CA GLU A 63 -25.33 33.42 30.05
C GLU A 63 -24.97 34.25 28.81
N ARG A 64 -24.55 33.58 27.73
CA ARG A 64 -24.49 34.16 26.38
C ARG A 64 -25.36 33.31 25.44
N PRO A 65 -26.46 33.85 24.89
CA PRO A 65 -27.39 33.07 24.08
C PRO A 65 -27.01 33.07 22.58
N PHE A 66 -27.61 32.13 21.83
CA PHE A 66 -27.68 32.04 20.36
C PHE A 66 -26.39 32.19 19.54
N ALA A 67 -25.69 31.06 19.34
CA ALA A 67 -24.76 30.87 18.21
C ALA A 67 -24.97 29.51 17.48
N THR A 68 -26.06 28.79 17.77
CA THR A 68 -26.23 27.37 17.42
C THR A 68 -27.38 27.06 16.47
N MET A 69 -28.35 27.97 16.26
CA MET A 69 -29.45 27.75 15.30
C MET A 69 -29.01 28.04 13.86
N ALA A 70 -28.52 29.25 13.55
CA ALA A 70 -28.17 29.64 12.18
C ALA A 70 -27.21 28.66 11.46
N ALA A 71 -26.21 28.12 12.17
CA ALA A 71 -25.29 27.11 11.62
C ALA A 71 -25.94 25.73 11.43
N ALA A 72 -26.94 25.37 12.25
CA ALA A 72 -27.70 24.13 12.10
C ALA A 72 -28.78 24.25 11.00
N GLU A 73 -29.35 25.45 10.83
CA GLU A 73 -30.35 25.77 9.79
C GLU A 73 -29.71 25.86 8.40
N SER A 74 -28.49 26.42 8.28
CA SER A 74 -27.66 26.29 7.06
C SER A 74 -27.43 24.82 6.69
N LEU A 75 -26.87 24.00 7.59
CA LEU A 75 -26.66 22.57 7.31
C LEU A 75 -27.97 21.78 7.06
N ALA A 76 -29.13 22.30 7.47
CA ALA A 76 -30.43 21.73 7.16
C ALA A 76 -30.93 22.11 5.76
N ALA A 77 -30.68 23.34 5.30
CA ALA A 77 -30.95 23.78 3.94
C ALA A 77 -30.08 23.04 2.91
N ASP A 78 -28.80 22.83 3.22
CA ASP A 78 -27.82 22.20 2.33
C ASP A 78 -27.91 20.66 2.28
N ARG A 79 -28.88 20.04 2.95
CA ARG A 79 -29.06 18.57 2.94
C ARG A 79 -29.23 17.96 1.53
N PRO A 80 -30.05 18.50 0.62
CA PRO A 80 -30.18 17.97 -0.74
C PRO A 80 -28.92 18.18 -1.58
N LEU A 81 -28.25 19.32 -1.39
CA LEU A 81 -26.95 19.65 -2.00
C LEU A 81 -25.91 18.57 -1.64
N ILE A 82 -25.68 18.41 -0.33
CA ILE A 82 -24.70 17.47 0.23
C ILE A 82 -25.01 16.02 -0.18
N GLN A 83 -26.27 15.64 -0.40
CA GLN A 83 -26.60 14.31 -0.91
C GLN A 83 -26.09 14.07 -2.33
N LYS A 84 -26.17 15.06 -3.23
CA LYS A 84 -25.72 14.96 -4.62
C LYS A 84 -24.19 15.03 -4.82
N MET A 85 -23.38 15.17 -3.77
CA MET A 85 -21.92 15.34 -3.91
C MET A 85 -21.15 14.02 -3.79
N GLY A 86 -20.31 13.71 -4.78
CA GLY A 86 -19.36 12.58 -4.73
C GLY A 86 -18.35 12.71 -3.57
N PRO A 87 -17.77 11.60 -3.07
CA PRO A 87 -16.97 11.60 -1.84
C PRO A 87 -15.78 12.58 -1.85
N LEU A 88 -15.09 12.71 -3.00
CA LEU A 88 -13.94 13.61 -3.14
C LEU A 88 -14.35 15.09 -3.08
N LEU A 89 -15.41 15.47 -3.79
CA LEU A 89 -15.94 16.84 -3.80
C LEU A 89 -16.50 17.24 -2.43
N ARG A 90 -17.20 16.31 -1.77
CA ARG A 90 -17.69 16.44 -0.39
C ARG A 90 -16.55 16.65 0.60
N SER A 91 -15.45 15.90 0.46
CA SER A 91 -14.24 16.06 1.28
C SER A 91 -13.66 17.47 1.10
N ALA A 92 -13.43 17.91 -0.15
CA ALA A 92 -12.90 19.23 -0.47
C ALA A 92 -13.74 20.37 0.12
N MET A 93 -15.06 20.39 -0.14
CA MET A 93 -15.93 21.46 0.38
C MET A 93 -16.13 21.39 1.90
N SER A 94 -16.00 20.22 2.53
CA SER A 94 -16.09 20.12 4.00
C SER A 94 -14.94 20.85 4.73
N GLY A 95 -13.78 21.01 4.09
CA GLY A 95 -12.71 21.87 4.58
C GLY A 95 -13.01 23.36 4.44
N ILE A 96 -13.59 23.76 3.30
CA ILE A 96 -13.97 25.15 3.01
C ILE A 96 -15.04 25.64 4.00
N ILE A 97 -16.07 24.83 4.27
CA ILE A 97 -17.22 25.20 5.11
C ILE A 97 -16.86 25.25 6.60
N ARG A 98 -15.85 24.50 7.06
CA ARG A 98 -15.51 24.38 8.50
C ARG A 98 -14.45 25.36 8.98
N GLU A 99 -13.56 25.82 8.10
CA GLU A 99 -12.39 26.61 8.50
C GLU A 99 -12.42 27.99 7.85
N ASN A 100 -12.90 28.98 8.60
CA ASN A 100 -12.67 30.40 8.31
C ASN A 100 -11.21 30.79 8.68
N GLN A 101 -10.27 30.03 8.13
CA GLN A 101 -8.83 30.04 8.36
C GLN A 101 -8.11 29.68 7.04
N PRO A 102 -7.21 30.51 6.50
CA PRO A 102 -6.71 30.37 5.12
C PRO A 102 -5.62 29.27 4.94
N ARG A 103 -5.66 28.18 5.73
CA ARG A 103 -4.64 27.12 5.72
C ARG A 103 -5.13 25.78 5.15
N GLY A 104 -6.41 25.42 5.30
CA GLY A 104 -6.99 24.26 4.61
C GLY A 104 -7.15 24.50 3.11
N VAL A 105 -7.75 25.63 2.72
CA VAL A 105 -8.09 25.96 1.32
C VAL A 105 -6.86 26.06 0.41
N ALA A 106 -5.73 26.55 0.94
CA ALA A 106 -4.51 26.78 0.17
C ALA A 106 -4.00 25.52 -0.56
N ARG A 107 -4.13 24.33 0.05
CA ARG A 107 -3.60 23.07 -0.53
C ARG A 107 -4.46 22.51 -1.67
N LEU A 108 -5.73 22.94 -1.80
CA LEU A 108 -6.60 22.63 -2.94
C LEU A 108 -6.53 23.72 -4.02
N ALA A 109 -6.29 24.98 -3.64
CA ALA A 109 -6.15 26.09 -4.57
C ALA A 109 -4.81 26.07 -5.33
N LEU A 110 -3.69 25.72 -4.68
CA LEU A 110 -2.34 25.83 -5.26
C LEU A 110 -2.09 24.90 -6.46
N ASP A 111 -2.78 23.75 -6.56
CA ASP A 111 -2.67 22.84 -7.71
C ASP A 111 -3.48 23.30 -8.94
N PHE A 112 -4.35 24.30 -8.81
CA PHE A 112 -5.36 24.66 -9.82
C PHE A 112 -5.56 26.15 -10.10
N ALA A 113 -5.00 27.06 -9.29
CA ALA A 113 -5.15 28.50 -9.49
C ALA A 113 -4.25 29.03 -10.63
N PRO A 114 -4.79 29.86 -11.55
CA PRO A 114 -3.96 30.64 -12.47
C PRO A 114 -3.19 31.73 -11.71
N PRO A 115 -2.01 32.17 -12.19
CA PRO A 115 -1.15 33.10 -11.47
C PRO A 115 -1.67 34.55 -11.52
N GLY A 116 -2.61 34.90 -10.62
CA GLY A 116 -2.89 36.28 -10.23
C GLY A 116 -4.34 36.63 -9.88
N GLY A 117 -4.56 37.06 -8.62
CA GLY A 117 -5.66 37.99 -8.26
C GLY A 117 -7.00 37.42 -7.78
N GLN A 118 -7.15 37.28 -6.46
CA GLN A 118 -8.40 37.47 -5.69
C GLN A 118 -9.74 36.84 -6.17
N THR A 119 -9.73 35.71 -6.89
CA THR A 119 -10.95 34.90 -7.15
C THR A 119 -10.99 33.63 -6.29
N GLU A 120 -12.19 33.07 -6.09
CA GLU A 120 -12.32 31.70 -5.56
C GLU A 120 -11.66 30.69 -6.50
N PRO A 121 -11.03 29.61 -5.97
CA PRO A 121 -10.40 28.61 -6.80
C PRO A 121 -11.46 27.77 -7.53
N GLU A 122 -11.57 27.99 -8.85
CA GLU A 122 -12.28 27.06 -9.71
C GLU A 122 -11.71 25.64 -9.59
N VAL A 123 -12.58 24.64 -9.43
CA VAL A 123 -12.21 23.21 -9.49
C VAL A 123 -12.83 22.55 -10.73
N PRO A 124 -12.20 21.52 -11.32
CA PRO A 124 -12.79 20.76 -12.40
C PRO A 124 -13.93 19.88 -11.87
N LEU A 125 -15.07 19.89 -12.56
CA LEU A 125 -16.35 19.36 -12.09
C LEU A 125 -17.06 18.55 -13.18
N ALA A 126 -17.43 17.31 -12.84
CA ALA A 126 -18.31 16.45 -13.61
C ALA A 126 -19.75 16.50 -13.04
N ILE A 127 -20.72 16.77 -13.91
CA ILE A 127 -22.15 16.94 -13.59
C ILE A 127 -22.92 15.80 -14.25
N SER A 128 -23.33 14.79 -13.50
CA SER A 128 -24.04 13.62 -14.02
C SER A 128 -25.57 13.79 -14.01
N LEU A 129 -26.23 13.20 -15.00
CA LEU A 129 -27.68 13.11 -15.14
C LEU A 129 -28.15 11.64 -14.90
N PRO A 130 -29.44 11.28 -15.06
CA PRO A 130 -29.87 9.89 -15.07
C PRO A 130 -29.31 9.15 -16.30
N ARG A 131 -28.93 7.88 -16.12
CA ARG A 131 -28.34 7.03 -17.18
C ARG A 131 -29.28 6.91 -18.39
N ILE A 132 -28.86 7.45 -19.53
CA ILE A 132 -29.53 7.24 -20.82
C ILE A 132 -28.91 6.01 -21.51
N ALA A 133 -29.65 4.91 -21.59
CA ALA A 133 -29.16 3.70 -22.25
C ALA A 133 -29.32 3.75 -23.79
N PRO A 134 -28.44 3.09 -24.57
CA PRO A 134 -28.69 2.78 -25.97
C PRO A 134 -29.86 1.80 -26.13
N GLN A 135 -30.63 1.96 -27.20
CA GLN A 135 -31.74 1.08 -27.56
C GLN A 135 -31.28 -0.10 -28.43
N ARG A 136 -32.06 -1.19 -28.47
CA ARG A 136 -31.71 -2.40 -29.23
C ARG A 136 -31.71 -2.12 -30.74
N GLY A 137 -30.53 -2.12 -31.36
CA GLY A 137 -30.34 -1.82 -32.79
C GLY A 137 -30.08 -0.33 -33.09
N GLU A 138 -29.97 0.52 -32.07
CA GLU A 138 -29.61 1.93 -32.23
C GLU A 138 -28.14 2.08 -32.63
N ASN A 139 -27.87 2.85 -33.69
CA ASN A 139 -26.51 3.18 -34.11
C ASN A 139 -25.96 4.40 -33.33
N TRP A 140 -24.63 4.59 -33.38
CA TRP A 140 -23.96 5.66 -32.65
C TRP A 140 -24.51 7.07 -32.94
N GLN A 141 -24.85 7.42 -34.18
CA GLN A 141 -25.32 8.77 -34.51
C GLN A 141 -26.75 9.00 -34.00
N THR A 142 -27.63 8.00 -34.12
CA THR A 142 -28.99 8.06 -33.55
C THR A 142 -28.95 8.16 -32.02
N TYR A 143 -28.12 7.34 -31.36
CA TYR A 143 -27.90 7.41 -29.91
C TYR A 143 -27.35 8.79 -29.50
N LYS A 144 -26.32 9.28 -30.20
CA LYS A 144 -25.67 10.56 -29.93
C LYS A 144 -26.66 11.71 -30.06
N GLN A 145 -27.42 11.80 -31.16
CA GLN A 145 -28.40 12.87 -31.36
C GLN A 145 -29.46 12.83 -30.25
N ARG A 146 -30.09 11.67 -30.01
CA ARG A 146 -31.12 11.51 -28.97
C ARG A 146 -30.61 11.89 -27.57
N VAL A 147 -29.36 11.60 -27.25
CA VAL A 147 -28.75 12.03 -25.98
C VAL A 147 -28.49 13.53 -25.97
N GLN A 148 -28.01 14.13 -27.06
CA GLN A 148 -27.85 15.58 -27.18
C GLN A 148 -29.18 16.32 -27.05
N ASP A 149 -30.26 15.82 -27.65
CA ASP A 149 -31.61 16.41 -27.55
C ASP A 149 -32.12 16.43 -26.10
N ILE A 150 -31.78 15.40 -25.31
CA ILE A 150 -32.13 15.29 -23.88
C ILE A 150 -31.22 16.16 -22.99
N MET A 151 -29.94 16.30 -23.35
CA MET A 151 -28.95 17.06 -22.56
C MET A 151 -28.97 18.56 -22.85
N GLY A 152 -29.27 18.98 -24.08
CA GLY A 152 -29.19 20.37 -24.54
C GLY A 152 -29.87 21.38 -23.60
N PRO A 153 -31.16 21.20 -23.25
CA PRO A 153 -31.86 22.09 -22.32
C PRO A 153 -31.21 22.20 -20.93
N VAL A 154 -30.54 21.13 -20.47
CA VAL A 154 -29.82 21.14 -19.19
C VAL A 154 -28.49 21.89 -19.31
N GLY A 155 -27.79 21.76 -20.44
CA GLY A 155 -26.58 22.54 -20.73
C GLY A 155 -26.87 24.04 -20.87
N GLU A 156 -27.97 24.38 -21.55
CA GLU A 156 -28.47 25.76 -21.63
C GLU A 156 -28.86 26.30 -20.26
N TRP A 157 -29.56 25.51 -19.43
CA TRP A 157 -29.89 25.90 -18.06
C TRP A 157 -28.65 26.14 -17.20
N LEU A 158 -27.65 25.24 -17.24
CA LEU A 158 -26.39 25.37 -16.51
C LEU A 158 -25.61 26.62 -16.90
N LYS A 159 -25.58 26.96 -18.20
CA LYS A 159 -24.97 28.21 -18.67
C LYS A 159 -25.75 29.45 -18.24
N ALA A 160 -27.08 29.43 -18.32
CA ALA A 160 -27.93 30.59 -18.03
C ALA A 160 -28.10 30.91 -16.53
N ASN A 161 -28.08 29.89 -15.66
CA ASN A 161 -28.39 30.04 -14.23
C ASN A 161 -27.15 29.87 -13.33
N ALA A 162 -26.30 28.87 -13.60
CA ALA A 162 -25.06 28.65 -12.84
C ALA A 162 -23.82 29.31 -13.48
N GLY A 163 -23.95 29.91 -14.67
CA GLY A 163 -22.83 30.51 -15.40
C GLY A 163 -21.80 29.49 -15.91
N LEU A 164 -22.16 28.21 -16.03
CA LEU A 164 -21.23 27.11 -16.34
C LEU A 164 -21.18 26.82 -17.85
N GLU A 165 -20.05 27.12 -18.49
CA GLU A 165 -19.75 26.64 -19.84
C GLU A 165 -19.28 25.18 -19.81
N ALA A 166 -20.22 24.24 -19.99
CA ALA A 166 -19.99 22.82 -19.76
C ALA A 166 -19.93 21.99 -21.06
N GLN A 167 -18.93 21.12 -21.16
CA GLN A 167 -18.69 20.23 -22.30
C GLN A 167 -19.52 18.94 -22.17
N HIS A 168 -20.08 18.44 -23.27
CA HIS A 168 -21.01 17.30 -23.26
C HIS A 168 -20.28 15.93 -23.31
N SER A 169 -20.52 15.07 -22.33
CA SER A 169 -20.08 13.66 -22.31
C SER A 169 -21.25 12.71 -22.62
N ILE A 170 -21.43 12.43 -23.91
CA ILE A 170 -22.60 11.73 -24.48
C ILE A 170 -22.76 10.28 -23.96
N THR A 171 -21.68 9.53 -23.82
CA THR A 171 -21.75 8.13 -23.35
C THR A 171 -21.99 8.01 -21.85
N ALA A 172 -21.68 9.06 -21.08
CA ALA A 172 -21.90 9.12 -19.63
C ALA A 172 -23.23 9.79 -19.23
N ALA A 173 -23.88 10.50 -20.17
CA ALA A 173 -24.98 11.42 -19.88
C ALA A 173 -24.58 12.45 -18.79
N SER A 174 -23.42 13.08 -18.96
CA SER A 174 -22.85 14.04 -18.01
C SER A 174 -22.19 15.23 -18.71
N PHE A 175 -21.93 16.30 -17.97
CA PHE A 175 -21.13 17.44 -18.43
C PHE A 175 -19.81 17.53 -17.68
N ALA A 176 -18.78 18.11 -18.31
CA ALA A 176 -17.51 18.46 -17.69
C ALA A 176 -17.26 19.97 -17.78
N CYS A 177 -16.88 20.61 -16.69
CA CYS A 177 -16.69 22.06 -16.60
C CYS A 177 -15.66 22.44 -15.52
N ARG A 178 -15.44 23.74 -15.33
CA ARG A 178 -14.82 24.29 -14.11
C ARG A 178 -15.85 25.14 -13.36
N ALA A 179 -15.79 25.14 -12.04
CA ALA A 179 -16.78 25.81 -11.18
C ALA A 179 -16.17 26.35 -9.89
N VAL A 180 -16.62 27.51 -9.42
CA VAL A 180 -16.44 27.98 -8.04
C VAL A 180 -17.60 27.50 -7.14
N SER A 181 -17.53 27.75 -5.82
CA SER A 181 -18.44 27.16 -4.82
C SER A 181 -19.93 27.37 -5.14
N GLY A 182 -20.37 28.62 -5.30
CA GLY A 182 -21.76 28.97 -5.58
C GLY A 182 -22.29 28.44 -6.93
N GLN A 183 -21.42 28.17 -7.90
CA GLN A 183 -21.84 27.58 -9.18
C GLN A 183 -22.13 26.07 -9.04
N MET A 184 -21.39 25.37 -8.17
CA MET A 184 -21.70 23.98 -7.82
C MET A 184 -23.03 23.90 -7.06
N GLU A 185 -23.30 24.86 -6.19
CA GLU A 185 -24.58 24.95 -5.49
C GLU A 185 -25.76 25.10 -6.44
N GLU A 186 -25.67 26.03 -7.39
CA GLU A 186 -26.74 26.24 -8.37
C GLU A 186 -26.89 25.04 -9.31
N ALA A 187 -25.78 24.45 -9.78
CA ALA A 187 -25.83 23.23 -10.60
C ALA A 187 -26.56 22.07 -9.91
N ALA A 188 -26.36 21.88 -8.60
CA ALA A 188 -27.03 20.84 -7.83
C ALA A 188 -28.51 21.13 -7.53
N ARG A 189 -28.99 22.39 -7.60
CA ARG A 189 -30.42 22.74 -7.46
C ARG A 189 -31.23 22.20 -8.64
N HIS A 190 -30.63 22.01 -9.82
CA HIS A 190 -31.32 21.45 -10.99
C HIS A 190 -31.82 20.00 -10.76
N GLN A 191 -33.08 19.73 -11.10
CA GLN A 191 -33.73 18.45 -10.78
C GLN A 191 -33.11 17.24 -11.47
N GLN A 192 -32.63 17.40 -12.70
CA GLN A 192 -31.99 16.31 -13.47
C GLN A 192 -30.52 16.07 -13.10
N VAL A 193 -29.88 16.92 -12.29
CA VAL A 193 -28.51 16.65 -11.81
C VAL A 193 -28.57 15.61 -10.69
N THR A 194 -27.97 14.45 -10.92
CA THR A 194 -27.99 13.29 -10.01
C THR A 194 -26.76 13.23 -9.11
N LEU A 195 -25.59 13.63 -9.62
CA LEU A 195 -24.31 13.58 -8.92
C LEU A 195 -23.37 14.69 -9.43
N LEU A 196 -22.72 15.39 -8.50
CA LEU A 196 -21.59 16.28 -8.74
C LEU A 196 -20.31 15.61 -8.26
N GLU A 197 -19.35 15.42 -9.16
CA GLU A 197 -18.02 14.84 -8.84
C GLU A 197 -16.89 15.77 -9.25
N MET A 198 -15.75 15.65 -8.57
CA MET A 198 -14.54 16.39 -8.92
C MET A 198 -13.85 15.68 -10.11
N ASP A 199 -13.82 16.33 -11.28
CA ASP A 199 -13.19 15.80 -12.50
C ASP A 199 -11.66 16.01 -12.47
N ALA A 200 -11.03 15.46 -11.43
CA ALA A 200 -9.62 15.68 -11.15
C ALA A 200 -8.75 15.03 -12.25
N PRO A 201 -7.86 15.80 -12.92
CA PRO A 201 -7.09 15.30 -14.06
C PRO A 201 -6.20 14.12 -13.66
N ARG A 202 -6.56 12.93 -14.12
CA ARG A 202 -5.81 11.69 -13.88
C ARG A 202 -4.57 11.65 -14.77
N LYS A 203 -3.42 12.04 -14.23
CA LYS A 203 -2.13 11.63 -14.80
C LYS A 203 -2.05 10.10 -14.81
N ALA A 204 -1.38 9.53 -15.81
CA ALA A 204 -1.06 8.09 -15.82
C ALA A 204 -0.27 7.74 -14.55
N ILE A 205 -0.50 6.57 -13.96
CA ILE A 205 -0.09 6.30 -12.57
C ILE A 205 1.41 5.95 -12.49
N LEU A 206 2.23 6.79 -11.84
CA LEU A 206 3.69 6.66 -11.71
C LEU A 206 4.12 6.48 -10.24
N MET A 207 5.43 6.48 -9.92
CA MET A 207 5.92 6.51 -8.52
C MET A 207 5.76 7.88 -7.86
N ASP A 208 5.53 8.93 -8.64
CA ASP A 208 5.40 10.34 -8.23
C ASP A 208 4.52 10.51 -6.98
N ASP A 209 3.37 9.84 -6.97
CA ASP A 209 2.40 9.92 -5.88
C ASP A 209 2.80 9.13 -4.62
N ALA A 210 3.70 8.15 -4.69
CA ALA A 210 4.01 7.30 -3.54
C ALA A 210 4.71 8.08 -2.41
N GLY A 211 5.70 8.91 -2.76
CA GLY A 211 6.34 9.82 -1.80
C GLY A 211 5.41 10.93 -1.33
N GLY A 212 4.54 11.45 -2.21
CA GLY A 212 3.52 12.44 -1.86
C GLY A 212 2.50 11.91 -0.84
N ASP A 213 2.03 10.68 -1.05
CA ASP A 213 1.15 9.96 -0.12
C ASP A 213 1.80 9.78 1.26
N LEU A 214 3.11 9.50 1.33
CA LEU A 214 3.85 9.45 2.61
C LEU A 214 4.03 10.82 3.28
N GLU A 215 3.64 11.93 2.66
CA GLU A 215 4.04 13.29 3.07
C GLU A 215 5.57 13.48 3.12
N LEU A 216 6.31 12.70 2.31
CA LEU A 216 7.77 12.70 2.28
C LEU A 216 8.39 14.09 2.00
N PRO A 217 7.87 14.92 1.07
CA PRO A 217 8.42 16.27 0.88
C PRO A 217 8.28 17.18 2.10
N LEU A 218 7.22 17.00 2.91
CA LEU A 218 7.04 17.73 4.16
C LEU A 218 8.01 17.23 5.22
N PHE A 219 8.19 15.91 5.34
CA PHE A 219 9.19 15.32 6.24
C PHE A 219 10.63 15.76 5.92
N LEU A 220 11.03 15.71 4.65
CA LEU A 220 12.38 16.10 4.20
C LEU A 220 12.65 17.61 4.29
N SER A 221 11.62 18.46 4.18
CA SER A 221 11.78 19.92 4.38
C SER A 221 11.94 20.31 5.85
N ARG A 222 11.47 19.48 6.79
CA ARG A 222 11.78 19.60 8.24
C ARG A 222 13.11 18.96 8.61
N ASN A 223 13.47 17.86 7.96
CA ASN A 223 14.64 17.06 8.24
C ASN A 223 15.62 17.13 7.05
N THR A 224 16.20 18.31 6.86
CA THR A 224 17.11 18.62 5.73
C THR A 224 18.36 17.75 5.75
N GLY A 225 18.75 17.21 4.60
CA GLY A 225 19.94 16.35 4.45
C GLY A 225 19.69 14.85 4.65
N LEU A 226 18.44 14.43 4.86
CA LEU A 226 18.08 13.02 4.81
C LEU A 226 17.87 12.54 3.36
N ASP A 227 18.46 11.39 3.05
CA ASP A 227 18.47 10.75 1.73
C ASP A 227 18.80 9.23 1.77
N GLY A 228 19.07 8.68 2.95
CA GLY A 228 19.53 7.30 3.16
C GLY A 228 21.04 7.16 3.35
N SER A 229 21.84 8.21 3.18
CA SER A 229 23.31 8.16 3.31
C SER A 229 23.74 7.59 4.66
N GLY A 230 24.66 6.62 4.63
CA GLY A 230 25.18 5.93 5.81
C GLY A 230 24.35 4.75 6.30
N ILE A 231 23.21 4.44 5.67
CA ILE A 231 22.37 3.28 6.00
C ILE A 231 22.54 2.17 4.94
N ARG A 232 22.65 0.91 5.38
CA ARG A 232 22.85 -0.29 4.56
C ARG A 232 21.54 -1.06 4.42
N VAL A 233 21.01 -1.17 3.21
CA VAL A 233 19.70 -1.78 2.94
C VAL A 233 19.85 -2.97 2.00
N ALA A 234 19.58 -4.18 2.51
CA ALA A 234 19.58 -5.41 1.75
C ALA A 234 18.20 -5.71 1.14
N VAL A 235 18.17 -5.90 -0.18
CA VAL A 235 16.99 -6.36 -0.90
C VAL A 235 17.12 -7.87 -1.13
N LEU A 236 16.27 -8.64 -0.46
CA LEU A 236 16.22 -10.11 -0.56
C LEU A 236 15.15 -10.49 -1.58
N ASP A 237 15.55 -10.64 -2.84
CA ASP A 237 14.62 -10.83 -3.97
C ASP A 237 15.24 -11.66 -5.12
N SER A 238 14.66 -11.57 -6.31
CA SER A 238 15.07 -12.14 -7.61
C SER A 238 16.36 -11.54 -8.22
N GLY A 239 16.99 -10.59 -7.53
CA GLY A 239 18.22 -9.91 -7.94
C GLY A 239 17.97 -8.57 -8.63
N ILE A 240 18.91 -7.62 -8.46
CA ILE A 240 18.86 -6.26 -8.99
C ILE A 240 19.67 -6.14 -10.29
N ASP A 241 19.19 -5.39 -11.28
CA ASP A 241 20.02 -4.98 -12.42
C ASP A 241 21.15 -4.03 -11.99
N LEU A 242 22.35 -4.61 -11.86
CA LEU A 242 23.60 -3.97 -11.43
C LEU A 242 24.08 -2.84 -12.36
N LYS A 243 23.52 -2.75 -13.57
CA LYS A 243 23.91 -1.80 -14.62
C LYS A 243 22.72 -0.92 -15.01
N HIS A 244 21.79 -0.71 -14.07
CA HIS A 244 20.64 0.18 -14.22
C HIS A 244 21.01 1.64 -13.95
N PRO A 245 20.71 2.60 -14.85
CA PRO A 245 21.18 3.98 -14.72
C PRO A 245 20.60 4.75 -13.53
N TRP A 246 19.51 4.26 -12.89
CA TRP A 246 18.94 4.88 -11.70
C TRP A 246 19.41 4.24 -10.39
N LEU A 247 20.18 3.15 -10.43
CA LEU A 247 20.58 2.39 -9.23
C LEU A 247 22.10 2.39 -9.08
N GLN A 248 22.59 2.49 -7.84
CA GLN A 248 23.96 2.12 -7.50
C GLN A 248 23.90 1.00 -6.47
N VAL A 249 24.03 -0.24 -6.93
CA VAL A 249 24.24 -1.39 -6.06
C VAL A 249 25.67 -1.33 -5.55
N ALA A 250 25.88 -1.42 -4.24
CA ALA A 250 27.18 -1.34 -3.61
C ALA A 250 27.90 -2.69 -3.52
N ASP A 251 27.13 -3.77 -3.32
CA ASP A 251 27.64 -5.14 -3.18
C ASP A 251 26.54 -6.16 -3.57
N SER A 252 26.91 -7.41 -3.90
CA SER A 252 26.02 -8.41 -4.49
C SER A 252 26.40 -9.85 -4.14
N ILE A 253 25.42 -10.63 -3.67
CA ILE A 253 25.56 -12.07 -3.43
C ILE A 253 24.32 -12.84 -3.90
N GLU A 254 24.50 -14.10 -4.27
CA GLU A 254 23.41 -15.02 -4.61
C GLU A 254 23.35 -16.22 -3.65
N THR A 255 22.13 -16.73 -3.44
CA THR A 255 21.86 -17.90 -2.59
C THR A 255 20.84 -18.87 -3.22
N CYS A 256 20.49 -18.68 -4.49
CA CYS A 256 19.49 -19.44 -5.24
C CYS A 256 20.10 -20.43 -6.26
N GLY A 257 21.40 -20.35 -6.54
CA GLY A 257 22.09 -21.09 -7.61
C GLY A 257 22.09 -20.36 -8.96
N GLU A 258 21.77 -19.07 -9.01
CA GLU A 258 21.77 -18.26 -10.24
C GLU A 258 22.59 -16.98 -10.06
N SER A 259 23.44 -16.66 -11.03
CA SER A 259 24.33 -15.50 -10.99
C SER A 259 23.60 -14.17 -10.82
N VAL A 260 24.18 -13.26 -10.03
CA VAL A 260 23.72 -11.86 -9.87
C VAL A 260 23.76 -11.05 -11.18
N GLU A 261 24.51 -11.51 -12.19
CA GLU A 261 24.52 -10.93 -13.54
C GLU A 261 23.24 -11.23 -14.34
N ILE A 262 22.35 -12.10 -13.83
CA ILE A 262 21.02 -12.36 -14.38
C ILE A 262 19.99 -11.69 -13.43
N PRO A 263 19.60 -10.42 -13.68
CA PRO A 263 18.74 -9.68 -12.77
C PRO A 263 17.27 -10.08 -12.87
N GLY A 264 16.57 -10.04 -11.74
CA GLY A 264 15.13 -10.21 -11.68
C GLY A 264 14.40 -8.90 -11.96
N THR A 265 13.33 -8.96 -12.75
CA THR A 265 12.50 -7.78 -13.04
C THR A 265 11.78 -7.25 -11.79
N HIS A 266 11.41 -8.16 -10.88
CA HIS A 266 10.79 -7.83 -9.60
C HIS A 266 11.80 -7.21 -8.62
N GLY A 267 12.98 -7.83 -8.45
CA GLY A 267 14.04 -7.33 -7.55
C GLY A 267 14.56 -5.95 -7.95
N THR A 268 14.69 -5.70 -9.25
CA THR A 268 15.03 -4.38 -9.80
C THR A 268 13.96 -3.32 -9.47
N HIS A 269 12.67 -3.67 -9.55
CA HIS A 269 11.56 -2.77 -9.18
C HIS A 269 11.53 -2.49 -7.67
N VAL A 270 11.68 -3.52 -6.84
CA VAL A 270 11.77 -3.41 -5.38
C VAL A 270 12.91 -2.47 -4.99
N ALA A 271 14.11 -2.69 -5.55
CA ALA A 271 15.28 -1.87 -5.30
C ALA A 271 15.11 -0.40 -5.70
N GLY A 272 14.52 -0.11 -6.86
CA GLY A 272 14.25 1.28 -7.27
C GLY A 272 13.22 2.00 -6.39
N SER A 273 12.30 1.27 -5.78
CA SER A 273 11.32 1.85 -4.85
C SER A 273 12.01 2.35 -3.57
N ILE A 274 13.09 1.69 -3.16
CA ILE A 274 13.98 2.17 -2.09
C ILE A 274 14.90 3.28 -2.61
N ALA A 275 15.68 3.01 -3.65
CA ALA A 275 16.96 3.68 -3.87
C ALA A 275 17.14 4.27 -5.29
N SER A 276 16.08 4.41 -6.09
CA SER A 276 16.17 5.03 -7.42
C SER A 276 16.62 6.49 -7.35
N ARG A 277 17.61 6.84 -8.18
CA ARG A 277 18.17 8.19 -8.30
C ARG A 277 17.63 8.99 -9.48
N ASP A 278 16.61 8.50 -10.17
CA ASP A 278 15.90 9.30 -11.17
C ASP A 278 15.22 10.51 -10.52
N GLU A 279 15.14 11.62 -11.25
CA GLU A 279 14.54 12.86 -10.78
C GLU A 279 13.01 12.76 -10.64
N ILE A 280 12.37 11.90 -11.44
CA ILE A 280 10.91 11.76 -11.52
C ILE A 280 10.45 10.50 -10.76
N TYR A 281 11.16 9.38 -10.94
CA TYR A 281 10.90 8.11 -10.25
C TYR A 281 11.91 7.87 -9.13
N ARG A 282 12.10 8.89 -8.29
CA ARG A 282 13.03 8.85 -7.16
C ARG A 282 12.55 7.86 -6.09
N GLY A 283 13.45 7.01 -5.61
CA GLY A 283 13.22 6.14 -4.46
C GLY A 283 13.09 6.94 -3.17
N ILE A 284 12.52 6.34 -2.13
CA ILE A 284 12.32 7.00 -0.84
C ILE A 284 13.66 7.40 -0.18
N ALA A 285 14.69 6.55 -0.30
CA ALA A 285 16.02 6.74 0.27
C ALA A 285 17.11 6.50 -0.82
N PRO A 286 17.32 7.46 -1.75
CA PRO A 286 18.14 7.29 -2.96
C PRO A 286 19.65 7.13 -2.74
N GLN A 287 20.13 7.35 -1.51
CA GLN A 287 21.55 7.35 -1.15
C GLN A 287 21.92 6.26 -0.12
N VAL A 288 21.03 5.30 0.13
CA VAL A 288 21.38 4.10 0.90
C VAL A 288 22.50 3.32 0.22
N THR A 289 23.28 2.61 1.04
CA THR A 289 24.17 1.55 0.55
C THR A 289 23.29 0.35 0.20
N LEU A 290 22.87 0.29 -1.06
CA LEU A 290 21.97 -0.74 -1.60
C LEU A 290 22.72 -2.06 -1.80
N LEU A 291 22.30 -3.12 -1.09
CA LEU A 291 22.88 -4.45 -1.16
C LEU A 291 21.93 -5.41 -1.90
N ASN A 292 22.45 -6.12 -2.90
CA ASN A 292 21.69 -7.06 -3.72
C ASN A 292 21.85 -8.48 -3.16
N VAL A 293 20.80 -9.05 -2.57
CA VAL A 293 20.81 -10.42 -2.06
C VAL A 293 19.83 -11.25 -2.89
N LYS A 294 20.38 -11.95 -3.89
CA LYS A 294 19.59 -12.73 -4.85
C LYS A 294 19.20 -14.08 -4.22
N VAL A 295 18.00 -14.13 -3.65
CA VAL A 295 17.40 -15.31 -2.99
C VAL A 295 16.41 -16.06 -3.88
N LEU A 296 15.94 -15.44 -4.96
CA LEU A 296 15.17 -16.07 -6.03
C LEU A 296 15.93 -15.98 -7.36
N ASP A 297 15.63 -16.88 -8.29
CA ASP A 297 16.03 -16.72 -9.69
C ASP A 297 15.26 -15.57 -10.37
N HIS A 298 15.64 -15.23 -11.61
CA HIS A 298 15.05 -14.16 -12.39
C HIS A 298 13.55 -14.39 -12.74
N THR A 299 13.03 -15.61 -12.58
CA THR A 299 11.61 -15.95 -12.75
C THR A 299 10.78 -15.70 -11.47
N GLY A 300 11.45 -15.48 -10.34
CA GLY A 300 10.83 -15.39 -9.02
C GLY A 300 10.72 -16.74 -8.30
N THR A 301 11.45 -17.77 -8.74
CA THR A 301 11.46 -19.09 -8.08
C THR A 301 12.63 -19.19 -7.10
N GLY A 302 12.39 -19.79 -5.92
CA GLY A 302 13.42 -20.02 -4.91
C GLY A 302 12.95 -20.98 -3.83
N THR A 303 13.79 -21.23 -2.83
CA THR A 303 13.49 -22.15 -1.72
C THR A 303 13.45 -21.40 -0.39
N ALA A 304 12.86 -22.01 0.64
CA ALA A 304 13.01 -21.47 1.99
C ALA A 304 14.49 -21.37 2.41
N SER A 305 15.34 -22.30 1.95
CA SER A 305 16.79 -22.33 2.23
C SER A 305 17.64 -21.35 1.40
N SER A 306 17.14 -20.80 0.29
CA SER A 306 17.79 -19.65 -0.35
C SER A 306 17.46 -18.37 0.42
N ILE A 307 16.19 -18.16 0.78
CA ILE A 307 15.78 -16.99 1.58
C ILE A 307 16.48 -16.94 2.95
N THR A 308 16.57 -18.05 3.71
CA THR A 308 17.26 -18.02 5.00
C THR A 308 18.76 -17.75 4.87
N ARG A 309 19.45 -18.39 3.91
CA ARG A 309 20.86 -18.08 3.63
C ARG A 309 21.06 -16.64 3.12
N GLY A 310 20.06 -16.05 2.48
CA GLY A 310 20.04 -14.63 2.14
C GLY A 310 19.93 -13.71 3.35
N ILE A 311 19.19 -14.12 4.39
CA ILE A 311 19.18 -13.41 5.69
C ILE A 311 20.58 -13.49 6.31
N ASP A 312 21.16 -14.70 6.40
CA ASP A 312 22.52 -14.90 6.92
C ASP A 312 23.54 -14.02 6.17
N ALA A 313 23.51 -14.05 4.84
CA ALA A 313 24.40 -13.25 4.01
C ALA A 313 24.17 -11.72 4.13
N ALA A 314 22.92 -11.26 4.32
CA ALA A 314 22.64 -9.85 4.56
C ALA A 314 23.24 -9.37 5.91
N LEU A 315 23.28 -10.25 6.91
CA LEU A 315 23.92 -9.99 8.21
C LEU A 315 25.45 -9.96 8.07
N ASP A 316 26.06 -10.91 7.34
CA ASP A 316 27.49 -10.86 7.01
C ASP A 316 27.87 -9.57 6.25
N MET A 317 26.98 -9.11 5.35
CA MET A 317 27.10 -7.82 4.66
C MET A 317 26.76 -6.61 5.57
N ASN A 318 26.57 -6.80 6.88
CA ASN A 318 26.28 -5.75 7.87
C ASN A 318 25.09 -4.86 7.44
N ALA A 319 23.97 -5.45 7.03
CA ALA A 319 22.78 -4.69 6.65
C ALA A 319 22.00 -4.18 7.87
N ASP A 320 21.74 -2.87 7.91
CA ASP A 320 20.86 -2.26 8.92
C ASP A 320 19.39 -2.63 8.69
N ILE A 321 18.98 -2.79 7.43
CA ILE A 321 17.60 -3.04 7.03
C ILE A 321 17.54 -4.18 6.02
N LEU A 322 16.73 -5.19 6.30
CA LEU A 322 16.44 -6.32 5.42
C LEU A 322 15.03 -6.14 4.83
N SER A 323 14.93 -5.97 3.52
CA SER A 323 13.68 -5.76 2.78
C SER A 323 13.30 -7.04 2.03
N LEU A 324 12.36 -7.81 2.59
CA LEU A 324 11.89 -9.08 2.02
C LEU A 324 10.55 -8.88 1.30
N SER A 325 10.62 -8.58 0.01
CA SER A 325 9.45 -8.49 -0.89
C SER A 325 8.94 -9.87 -1.37
N VAL A 326 9.32 -10.93 -0.65
CA VAL A 326 9.18 -12.34 -1.01
C VAL A 326 8.49 -13.12 0.11
N GLY A 327 7.83 -14.22 -0.22
CA GLY A 327 7.25 -15.10 0.80
C GLY A 327 6.54 -16.33 0.26
N PHE A 328 6.37 -17.32 1.14
CA PHE A 328 5.67 -18.57 0.89
C PHE A 328 4.24 -18.49 1.43
N ASN A 329 3.25 -18.62 0.56
CA ASN A 329 1.85 -18.62 0.98
C ASN A 329 1.40 -20.00 1.49
N HIS A 330 0.37 -19.96 2.34
CA HIS A 330 -0.19 -21.15 2.96
C HIS A 330 -1.33 -21.76 2.12
N LEU A 331 -1.60 -21.21 0.92
CA LEU A 331 -2.64 -21.75 0.04
C LEU A 331 -2.21 -23.10 -0.55
N PRO A 332 -3.13 -24.07 -0.72
CA PRO A 332 -2.79 -25.41 -1.19
C PRO A 332 -2.04 -25.44 -2.52
N SER A 333 -1.10 -26.37 -2.67
CA SER A 333 -0.30 -26.54 -3.89
C SER A 333 -1.10 -26.97 -5.15
N TRP A 334 -2.35 -27.39 -4.99
CA TRP A 334 -3.30 -27.60 -6.09
C TRP A 334 -4.06 -26.32 -6.51
N SER A 335 -3.86 -25.20 -5.81
CA SER A 335 -4.41 -23.89 -6.16
C SER A 335 -3.41 -23.06 -6.96
N TRP A 336 -3.89 -22.10 -7.76
CA TRP A 336 -3.04 -21.32 -8.64
C TRP A 336 -2.01 -20.49 -7.86
N ASN A 337 -0.73 -20.77 -8.07
CA ASN A 337 0.39 -20.19 -7.34
C ASN A 337 0.25 -20.37 -5.80
N GLY A 338 -0.40 -21.44 -5.34
CA GLY A 338 -0.36 -21.87 -3.95
C GLY A 338 0.90 -22.69 -3.68
N HIS A 339 1.58 -22.45 -2.57
CA HIS A 339 2.85 -23.11 -2.25
C HIS A 339 2.68 -24.31 -1.30
N GLY A 340 1.52 -24.45 -0.66
CA GLY A 340 1.26 -25.48 0.35
C GLY A 340 2.14 -25.35 1.59
N HIS A 341 2.62 -24.14 1.90
CA HIS A 341 3.46 -23.88 3.07
C HIS A 341 2.65 -24.05 4.36
N VAL A 342 3.29 -24.53 5.43
CA VAL A 342 2.64 -24.74 6.74
C VAL A 342 3.53 -24.15 7.82
N CYS A 343 2.96 -23.29 8.65
CA CYS A 343 3.66 -22.61 9.74
C CYS A 343 2.66 -22.33 10.87
N HIS A 344 2.29 -23.36 11.62
CA HIS A 344 1.14 -23.32 12.53
C HIS A 344 1.30 -22.30 13.68
N SER A 345 2.53 -22.04 14.13
CA SER A 345 2.81 -21.22 15.31
C SER A 345 3.70 -19.99 15.04
N GLY A 346 3.97 -19.65 13.77
CA GLY A 346 4.82 -18.50 13.41
C GLY A 346 6.33 -18.77 13.52
N ASP A 347 6.70 -20.04 13.38
CA ASP A 347 7.94 -20.67 13.83
C ASP A 347 8.61 -21.57 12.75
N CYS A 348 8.06 -21.62 11.52
CA CYS A 348 8.74 -22.28 10.40
C CYS A 348 10.11 -21.65 10.13
N VAL A 349 10.98 -22.35 9.37
CA VAL A 349 12.37 -21.91 9.11
C VAL A 349 12.50 -20.46 8.64
N LEU A 350 11.55 -19.95 7.85
CA LEU A 350 11.50 -18.55 7.40
C LEU A 350 11.17 -17.59 8.54
N CYS A 351 10.14 -17.88 9.33
CA CYS A 351 9.73 -17.02 10.43
C CYS A 351 10.73 -17.05 11.58
N THR A 352 11.33 -18.21 11.87
CA THR A 352 12.39 -18.36 12.87
C THR A 352 13.65 -17.61 12.46
N ALA A 353 14.07 -17.64 11.19
CA ALA A 353 15.20 -16.83 10.73
C ALA A 353 14.95 -15.32 10.91
N VAL A 354 13.75 -14.83 10.58
CA VAL A 354 13.40 -13.41 10.77
C VAL A 354 13.21 -13.03 12.24
N ASN A 355 12.60 -13.89 13.06
CA ASN A 355 12.49 -13.68 14.50
C ASN A 355 13.88 -13.62 15.17
N ASN A 356 14.83 -14.44 14.73
CA ASN A 356 16.21 -14.39 15.22
C ASN A 356 16.96 -13.14 14.74
N ALA A 357 16.79 -12.75 13.47
CA ALA A 357 17.47 -11.58 12.90
C ALA A 357 17.09 -10.27 13.63
N VAL A 358 15.82 -10.07 14.01
CA VAL A 358 15.41 -8.85 14.75
C VAL A 358 15.82 -8.84 16.23
N LEU A 359 16.41 -9.93 16.74
CA LEU A 359 17.01 -9.98 18.08
C LEU A 359 18.49 -9.57 18.08
N LEU A 360 19.03 -9.20 16.92
CA LEU A 360 20.34 -8.58 16.77
C LEU A 360 20.17 -7.06 16.86
N ASP A 361 20.97 -6.39 17.70
CA ASP A 361 20.73 -5.02 18.17
C ASP A 361 20.68 -3.91 17.10
N HIS A 362 21.00 -4.23 15.84
CA HIS A 362 21.17 -3.29 14.73
C HIS A 362 20.32 -3.61 13.48
N VAL A 363 19.44 -4.62 13.52
CA VAL A 363 18.83 -5.19 12.30
C VAL A 363 17.31 -5.00 12.26
N PHE A 364 16.82 -4.22 11.29
CA PHE A 364 15.40 -3.99 11.06
C PHE A 364 14.88 -4.83 9.89
N VAL A 365 13.89 -5.72 10.12
CA VAL A 365 13.38 -6.62 9.08
C VAL A 365 11.96 -6.24 8.64
N VAL A 366 11.82 -5.87 7.37
CA VAL A 366 10.55 -5.44 6.74
C VAL A 366 10.12 -6.49 5.71
N VAL A 367 8.87 -6.95 5.78
CA VAL A 367 8.40 -8.13 5.03
C VAL A 367 7.04 -7.90 4.38
N ALA A 368 6.85 -8.38 3.15
CA ALA A 368 5.57 -8.37 2.46
C ALA A 368 4.51 -9.27 3.15
N ALA A 369 3.29 -8.77 3.34
CA ALA A 369 2.20 -9.56 3.92
C ALA A 369 1.69 -10.70 3.00
N GLY A 370 1.78 -10.53 1.69
CA GLY A 370 1.30 -11.48 0.68
C GLY A 370 0.18 -10.92 -0.21
N ASN A 371 -0.05 -11.58 -1.34
CA ASN A 371 -1.01 -11.17 -2.37
C ASN A 371 -2.13 -12.21 -2.53
N GLU A 372 -2.59 -12.78 -1.42
CA GLU A 372 -3.39 -14.01 -1.42
C GLU A 372 -4.91 -13.78 -1.25
N ARG A 373 -5.35 -12.57 -0.90
CA ARG A 373 -6.73 -12.33 -0.42
C ARG A 373 -7.82 -12.84 -1.37
N LEU A 374 -7.77 -12.45 -2.65
CA LEU A 374 -8.76 -12.87 -3.65
C LEU A 374 -8.78 -14.41 -3.86
N LYS A 375 -7.63 -15.07 -3.73
CA LYS A 375 -7.52 -16.54 -3.82
C LYS A 375 -8.09 -17.21 -2.57
N ALA A 376 -7.74 -16.71 -1.39
CA ALA A 376 -8.26 -17.16 -0.09
C ALA A 376 -9.80 -17.00 0.00
N GLU A 377 -10.33 -15.87 -0.44
CA GLU A 377 -11.77 -15.59 -0.50
C GLU A 377 -12.48 -16.51 -1.51
N ALA A 378 -11.93 -16.71 -2.70
CA ALA A 378 -12.46 -17.66 -3.67
C ALA A 378 -12.44 -19.13 -3.19
N LEU A 379 -11.54 -19.49 -2.26
CA LEU A 379 -11.54 -20.79 -1.58
C LEU A 379 -12.60 -20.88 -0.48
N ARG A 380 -12.74 -19.85 0.38
CA ARG A 380 -13.81 -19.77 1.40
C ARG A 380 -15.20 -19.84 0.77
N ASN A 381 -15.43 -19.09 -0.31
CA ASN A 381 -16.70 -19.07 -1.07
C ASN A 381 -17.03 -20.40 -1.76
N ARG A 382 -16.08 -21.35 -1.81
CA ARG A 382 -16.27 -22.73 -2.32
C ARG A 382 -16.35 -23.77 -1.19
N GLY A 383 -16.52 -23.34 0.07
CA GLY A 383 -16.54 -24.23 1.23
C GLY A 383 -15.18 -24.83 1.57
N ARG A 384 -14.08 -24.18 1.17
CA ARG A 384 -12.69 -24.65 1.40
C ARG A 384 -11.86 -23.63 2.17
N GLY A 385 -12.46 -22.95 3.13
CA GLY A 385 -11.74 -22.06 4.05
C GLY A 385 -10.65 -22.82 4.80
N ASP A 386 -11.01 -23.96 5.38
CA ASP A 386 -10.15 -24.86 6.16
C ASP A 386 -9.02 -25.55 5.35
N SER A 387 -8.77 -25.12 4.11
CA SER A 387 -7.66 -25.62 3.29
C SER A 387 -6.36 -24.82 3.46
N PHE A 388 -6.40 -23.72 4.21
CA PHE A 388 -5.26 -22.91 4.62
C PHE A 388 -5.55 -22.30 6.02
N ASP A 389 -4.50 -22.03 6.79
CA ASP A 389 -4.55 -21.45 8.13
C ASP A 389 -4.41 -19.91 8.14
N SER A 390 -3.76 -19.32 7.11
CA SER A 390 -3.43 -17.88 7.03
C SER A 390 -3.48 -17.36 5.58
N GLU A 391 -3.88 -16.09 5.38
CA GLU A 391 -3.57 -15.39 4.12
C GLU A 391 -2.17 -14.76 4.15
N ILE A 392 -1.70 -14.38 5.35
CA ILE A 392 -0.36 -13.82 5.57
C ILE A 392 0.67 -14.91 5.26
N SER A 393 1.63 -14.59 4.38
CA SER A 393 2.69 -15.50 3.95
C SER A 393 3.82 -15.57 4.99
N CYS A 394 4.65 -16.61 4.93
CA CYS A 394 5.92 -16.66 5.66
C CYS A 394 7.04 -16.03 4.81
N PRO A 395 7.90 -15.14 5.34
CA PRO A 395 8.09 -14.80 6.75
C PRO A 395 7.21 -13.67 7.33
N GLY A 396 6.23 -13.14 6.59
CA GLY A 396 5.31 -12.09 7.10
C GLY A 396 4.52 -12.47 8.35
N SER A 397 4.31 -13.78 8.59
CA SER A 397 3.73 -14.34 9.83
C SER A 397 4.66 -14.33 11.04
N ALA A 398 5.93 -13.94 10.89
CA ALA A 398 6.88 -13.82 12.00
C ALA A 398 6.47 -12.71 12.99
N ALA A 399 6.67 -12.95 14.28
CA ALA A 399 6.33 -11.98 15.32
C ALA A 399 7.19 -10.72 15.20
N GLY A 400 8.50 -10.91 14.99
CA GLY A 400 9.49 -9.83 14.91
C GLY A 400 9.41 -8.95 13.65
N ALA A 401 8.95 -9.51 12.52
CA ALA A 401 8.86 -8.80 11.24
C ALA A 401 8.01 -7.52 11.35
N LEU A 402 8.40 -6.46 10.64
CA LEU A 402 7.46 -5.39 10.26
C LEU A 402 6.77 -5.80 8.95
N THR A 403 5.56 -6.34 9.08
CA THR A 403 4.80 -6.94 8.00
C THR A 403 3.92 -5.90 7.31
N VAL A 404 4.06 -5.73 6.00
CA VAL A 404 3.50 -4.61 5.23
C VAL A 404 2.36 -5.05 4.31
N GLY A 405 1.18 -4.48 4.54
CA GLY A 405 0.02 -4.56 3.65
C GLY A 405 0.05 -3.52 2.52
N ALA A 406 -0.71 -3.76 1.44
CA ALA A 406 -0.79 -2.86 0.30
C ALA A 406 -2.08 -2.02 0.32
N ILE A 407 -1.94 -0.72 0.10
CA ILE A 407 -3.06 0.21 -0.13
C ILE A 407 -2.98 0.89 -1.51
N THR A 408 -4.11 1.40 -1.99
CA THR A 408 -4.19 2.26 -3.18
C THR A 408 -3.60 3.64 -2.90
N LYS A 409 -2.92 4.21 -3.89
CA LYS A 409 -2.42 5.60 -3.83
C LYS A 409 -3.55 6.62 -3.82
N ARG A 410 -3.32 7.77 -3.17
CA ARG A 410 -4.24 8.92 -2.96
C ARG A 410 -5.59 8.64 -2.27
N THR A 411 -6.06 7.40 -2.30
CA THR A 411 -7.37 6.96 -1.80
C THR A 411 -7.27 6.06 -0.58
N PHE A 412 -6.08 5.49 -0.32
CA PHE A 412 -5.71 4.74 0.89
C PHE A 412 -6.65 3.57 1.23
N LEU A 413 -7.28 2.98 0.22
CA LEU A 413 -8.11 1.78 0.36
C LEU A 413 -7.19 0.55 0.44
N ALA A 414 -7.52 -0.43 1.28
CA ALA A 414 -6.83 -1.71 1.29
C ALA A 414 -6.93 -2.35 -0.11
N ALA A 415 -5.80 -2.76 -0.69
CA ALA A 415 -5.80 -3.35 -2.02
C ALA A 415 -6.46 -4.73 -1.99
N ASP A 416 -7.32 -5.03 -2.97
CA ASP A 416 -8.15 -6.26 -2.96
C ASP A 416 -7.34 -7.55 -2.90
N PHE A 417 -6.11 -7.54 -3.42
CA PHE A 417 -5.18 -8.68 -3.36
C PHE A 417 -4.42 -8.81 -2.03
N SER A 418 -4.32 -7.73 -1.23
CA SER A 418 -3.45 -7.68 -0.04
C SER A 418 -3.93 -8.70 1.01
N SER A 419 -3.07 -9.65 1.34
CA SER A 419 -3.33 -10.67 2.37
C SER A 419 -3.73 -10.05 3.70
N ARG A 420 -4.78 -10.62 4.31
CA ARG A 420 -5.38 -10.15 5.56
C ARG A 420 -5.14 -11.13 6.71
N GLY A 421 -4.93 -10.59 7.90
CA GLY A 421 -4.70 -11.37 9.11
C GLY A 421 -5.96 -12.01 9.72
N PRO A 422 -5.81 -12.70 10.87
CA PRO A 422 -4.55 -12.88 11.60
C PRO A 422 -3.52 -13.73 10.84
N ALA A 423 -2.26 -13.67 11.26
CA ALA A 423 -1.28 -14.69 10.89
C ALA A 423 -1.69 -16.06 11.46
N SER A 424 -1.09 -17.13 10.95
CA SER A 424 -1.37 -18.52 11.39
C SER A 424 -1.18 -18.72 12.90
N SER A 425 -0.21 -18.00 13.49
CA SER A 425 0.05 -17.94 14.94
C SER A 425 -1.01 -17.19 15.77
N GLY A 426 -2.06 -16.66 15.13
CA GLY A 426 -3.07 -15.80 15.76
C GLY A 426 -2.67 -14.33 15.93
N LEU A 427 -1.44 -13.96 15.56
CA LEU A 427 -0.95 -12.58 15.68
C LEU A 427 -1.70 -11.62 14.73
N ALA A 428 -1.94 -10.40 15.19
CA ALA A 428 -2.45 -9.32 14.35
C ALA A 428 -1.38 -8.93 13.32
N LYS A 429 -1.70 -9.13 12.04
CA LYS A 429 -0.87 -8.77 10.87
C LYS A 429 -1.80 -8.32 9.72
N PRO A 430 -1.35 -7.49 8.76
CA PRO A 430 -0.07 -6.78 8.74
C PRO A 430 0.07 -5.79 9.92
N ASP A 431 1.28 -5.30 10.18
CA ASP A 431 1.50 -4.29 11.22
C ASP A 431 1.18 -2.86 10.72
N ILE A 432 1.41 -2.62 9.42
CA ILE A 432 1.28 -1.32 8.75
C ILE A 432 0.88 -1.53 7.28
N ALA A 433 0.27 -0.53 6.64
CA ALA A 433 0.06 -0.50 5.19
C ALA A 433 0.85 0.61 4.49
N ALA A 434 1.27 0.39 3.25
CA ALA A 434 1.90 1.40 2.40
C ALA A 434 1.43 1.29 0.94
N PRO A 435 1.62 2.34 0.11
CA PRO A 435 1.24 2.32 -1.30
C PRO A 435 1.77 1.09 -2.05
N GLY A 436 0.87 0.20 -2.50
CA GLY A 436 1.22 -1.06 -3.14
C GLY A 436 0.55 -1.29 -4.49
N VAL A 437 -0.17 -0.30 -5.03
CA VAL A 437 -0.93 -0.43 -6.30
C VAL A 437 -0.38 0.53 -7.35
N ASN A 438 -0.05 -0.02 -8.52
CA ASN A 438 0.50 0.69 -9.68
C ASN A 438 1.72 1.56 -9.34
N ILE A 439 2.65 1.01 -8.56
CA ILE A 439 3.92 1.66 -8.20
C ILE A 439 4.87 1.53 -9.39
N ARG A 440 5.47 2.63 -9.86
CA ARG A 440 6.31 2.65 -11.08
C ARG A 440 7.79 2.86 -10.77
N SER A 441 8.53 1.77 -10.67
CA SER A 441 9.96 1.78 -10.32
C SER A 441 10.84 1.36 -11.50
N ALA A 442 12.15 1.24 -11.27
CA ALA A 442 13.14 0.69 -12.18
C ALA A 442 12.71 -0.67 -12.78
N ASN A 443 13.12 -0.90 -14.03
CA ASN A 443 12.89 -2.11 -14.82
C ASN A 443 14.25 -2.66 -15.30
N VAL A 444 14.37 -3.97 -15.51
CA VAL A 444 15.60 -4.57 -16.07
C VAL A 444 15.91 -3.92 -17.43
N VAL A 445 17.14 -3.45 -17.59
CA VAL A 445 17.55 -2.69 -18.77
C VAL A 445 17.68 -3.64 -19.96
N ARG A 446 17.09 -3.26 -21.10
CA ARG A 446 17.24 -4.00 -22.36
C ARG A 446 18.71 -3.97 -22.79
N ARG A 447 19.25 -5.13 -23.18
CA ARG A 447 20.66 -5.34 -23.51
C ARG A 447 20.86 -5.84 -24.92
N ASP A 448 22.04 -5.57 -25.47
CA ASP A 448 22.51 -6.23 -26.68
C ASP A 448 23.02 -7.66 -26.40
N PRO A 449 23.37 -8.47 -27.43
CA PRO A 449 23.89 -9.82 -27.24
C PRO A 449 25.25 -9.92 -26.51
N ARG A 450 25.87 -8.79 -26.14
CA ARG A 450 27.11 -8.70 -25.35
C ARG A 450 26.83 -8.30 -23.90
N GLY A 451 25.56 -8.16 -23.50
CA GLY A 451 25.13 -7.75 -22.16
C GLY A 451 25.20 -6.23 -21.91
N VAL A 452 25.53 -5.43 -22.92
CA VAL A 452 25.66 -3.97 -22.81
C VAL A 452 24.25 -3.35 -22.82
N PRO A 453 23.92 -2.38 -21.92
CA PRO A 453 22.69 -1.62 -22.00
C PRO A 453 22.49 -1.00 -23.39
N MET A 454 21.26 -1.08 -23.94
CA MET A 454 20.98 -0.36 -25.19
C MET A 454 21.05 1.16 -24.96
N PRO A 455 21.68 1.94 -25.85
CA PRO A 455 21.74 3.39 -25.73
C PRO A 455 20.37 4.03 -26.03
N GLY A 456 20.13 5.22 -25.49
CA GLY A 456 18.93 6.03 -25.81
C GLY A 456 17.61 5.54 -25.21
N LEU A 457 17.64 4.54 -24.31
CA LEU A 457 16.45 4.02 -23.64
C LEU A 457 15.71 5.12 -22.87
N THR A 458 14.40 5.17 -23.08
CA THR A 458 13.53 6.18 -22.46
C THR A 458 13.24 5.89 -20.98
N ARG A 459 12.82 6.91 -20.22
CA ARG A 459 12.20 6.72 -18.89
C ARG A 459 10.96 5.80 -18.92
N ALA A 460 10.39 5.52 -20.09
CA ALA A 460 9.29 4.59 -20.25
C ALA A 460 9.75 3.11 -20.35
N GLU A 461 10.97 2.86 -20.83
CA GLU A 461 11.56 1.52 -20.93
C GLU A 461 12.38 1.16 -19.68
N LEU A 462 13.06 2.16 -19.09
CA LEU A 462 13.84 2.02 -17.88
C LEU A 462 13.00 1.84 -16.60
N GLY A 463 11.68 2.05 -16.66
CA GLY A 463 10.79 1.92 -15.49
C GLY A 463 9.39 1.40 -15.80
N ARG A 464 8.94 0.41 -15.02
CA ARG A 464 7.68 -0.36 -15.17
C ARG A 464 6.75 -0.16 -13.97
N SER A 465 5.43 -0.28 -14.19
CA SER A 465 4.44 -0.25 -13.10
C SER A 465 4.08 -1.67 -12.64
N GLU A 466 4.00 -1.88 -11.32
CA GLU A 466 3.63 -3.13 -10.68
C GLU A 466 2.66 -2.91 -9.50
N SER A 467 2.01 -3.98 -9.04
CA SER A 467 1.13 -3.97 -7.86
C SER A 467 1.39 -5.21 -7.01
N GLY A 468 1.50 -5.00 -5.69
CA GLY A 468 1.73 -6.05 -4.71
C GLY A 468 2.13 -5.49 -3.34
N THR A 469 1.98 -6.29 -2.28
CA THR A 469 2.63 -6.00 -0.97
C THR A 469 4.15 -5.88 -1.12
N SER A 470 4.71 -6.57 -2.11
CA SER A 470 6.10 -6.50 -2.56
C SER A 470 6.55 -5.11 -3.04
N MET A 471 5.62 -4.21 -3.40
CA MET A 471 5.91 -2.81 -3.74
C MET A 471 5.66 -1.86 -2.55
N ALA A 472 4.73 -2.21 -1.66
CA ALA A 472 4.53 -1.49 -0.40
C ALA A 472 5.71 -1.66 0.58
N THR A 473 6.28 -2.88 0.63
CA THR A 473 7.42 -3.26 1.49
C THR A 473 8.64 -2.33 1.32
N PRO A 474 9.23 -2.15 0.12
CA PRO A 474 10.40 -1.27 -0.06
C PRO A 474 10.13 0.20 0.24
N ILE A 475 8.88 0.67 0.10
CA ILE A 475 8.49 2.03 0.48
C ILE A 475 8.61 2.21 2.01
N VAL A 476 8.22 1.20 2.79
CA VAL A 476 8.45 1.15 4.24
C VAL A 476 9.95 1.01 4.55
N SER A 477 10.68 0.14 3.85
CA SER A 477 12.14 -0.04 4.05
C SER A 477 12.93 1.25 3.80
N GLY A 478 12.59 2.02 2.76
CA GLY A 478 13.20 3.31 2.48
C GLY A 478 12.83 4.38 3.51
N ALA A 479 11.58 4.43 3.96
CA ALA A 479 11.18 5.34 5.03
C ALA A 479 11.89 5.00 6.37
N ALA A 480 12.03 3.71 6.68
CA ALA A 480 12.82 3.23 7.82
C ALA A 480 14.30 3.67 7.70
N ALA A 481 14.89 3.65 6.50
CA ALA A 481 16.25 4.13 6.28
C ALA A 481 16.41 5.64 6.56
N LEU A 482 15.46 6.48 6.12
CA LEU A 482 15.49 7.92 6.42
C LEU A 482 15.35 8.19 7.92
N LEU A 483 14.48 7.46 8.61
CA LEU A 483 14.32 7.58 10.06
C LEU A 483 15.58 7.11 10.80
N LEU A 484 16.17 5.99 10.40
CA LEU A 484 17.41 5.48 11.00
C LEU A 484 18.57 6.46 10.80
N GLN A 485 18.70 7.07 9.62
CA GLN A 485 19.65 8.16 9.34
C GLN A 485 19.41 9.36 10.27
N ARG A 486 18.14 9.79 10.45
CA ARG A 486 17.77 10.88 11.37
C ARG A 486 18.14 10.58 12.82
N ARG A 487 17.85 9.36 13.28
CA ARG A 487 18.08 8.93 14.67
C ARG A 487 19.59 8.92 14.98
N ARG A 488 20.37 8.25 14.12
CA ARG A 488 21.85 8.24 14.19
C ARG A 488 22.46 9.64 14.15
N ALA A 489 22.00 10.51 13.24
CA ALA A 489 22.50 11.89 13.11
C ALA A 489 22.21 12.78 14.34
N ARG A 490 21.29 12.37 15.23
CA ARG A 490 20.92 13.08 16.45
C ARG A 490 21.40 12.39 17.74
N GLY A 491 21.94 11.18 17.66
CA GLY A 491 22.21 10.33 18.84
C GLY A 491 20.93 9.83 19.53
N GLU A 492 19.81 9.74 18.80
CA GLU A 492 18.60 9.06 19.26
C GLU A 492 18.81 7.54 19.19
N ASP A 493 18.28 6.77 20.16
CA ASP A 493 18.29 5.30 20.20
C ASP A 493 17.92 4.68 18.83
N ASP A 494 18.87 4.07 18.14
CA ASP A 494 18.71 3.59 16.77
C ASP A 494 18.29 2.10 16.69
N SER A 495 17.91 1.50 17.81
CA SER A 495 17.53 0.09 17.89
C SER A 495 16.30 -0.26 17.04
N PRO A 496 16.20 -1.52 16.55
CA PRO A 496 15.04 -1.99 15.80
C PRO A 496 13.70 -1.81 16.54
N ALA A 497 13.71 -1.92 17.88
CA ALA A 497 12.52 -1.71 18.70
C ALA A 497 12.06 -0.25 18.71
N ALA A 498 12.99 0.70 18.86
CA ALA A 498 12.69 2.13 18.85
C ALA A 498 12.23 2.61 17.46
N LEU A 499 12.88 2.13 16.39
CA LEU A 499 12.48 2.40 15.01
C LEU A 499 11.08 1.81 14.69
N ARG A 500 10.77 0.60 15.19
CA ARG A 500 9.41 0.01 15.09
C ARG A 500 8.37 0.87 15.80
N ALA A 501 8.66 1.33 17.01
CA ALA A 501 7.75 2.13 17.81
C ALA A 501 7.45 3.50 17.16
N GLU A 502 8.47 4.17 16.60
CA GLU A 502 8.26 5.41 15.85
C GLU A 502 7.44 5.16 14.58
N LEU A 503 7.74 4.10 13.81
CA LEU A 503 6.99 3.74 12.60
C LEU A 503 5.51 3.42 12.87
N LEU A 504 5.20 2.67 13.93
CA LEU A 504 3.84 2.22 14.26
C LEU A 504 3.06 3.19 15.17
N GLY A 505 3.70 4.19 15.75
CA GLY A 505 3.05 5.18 16.64
C GLY A 505 2.91 6.58 16.04
N ASN A 506 3.98 7.10 15.45
CA ASN A 506 4.06 8.50 14.98
C ASN A 506 4.12 8.60 13.45
N ALA A 507 4.72 7.63 12.77
CA ALA A 507 4.84 7.59 11.31
C ALA A 507 3.61 6.97 10.62
N THR A 508 2.45 6.94 11.28
CA THR A 508 1.25 6.24 10.80
C THR A 508 0.00 7.07 10.98
N GLN A 509 -0.84 7.09 9.93
CA GLN A 509 -2.19 7.64 9.99
C GLN A 509 -3.19 6.48 10.04
N PRO A 510 -4.02 6.36 11.09
CA PRO A 510 -5.07 5.36 11.15
C PRO A 510 -6.02 5.43 9.96
N LEU A 511 -6.35 4.25 9.42
CA LEU A 511 -7.39 4.08 8.41
C LEU A 511 -8.63 3.47 9.06
N GLY A 512 -9.82 3.84 8.59
CA GLY A 512 -11.11 3.31 9.11
C GLY A 512 -11.41 1.86 8.72
N ALA A 513 -10.38 1.05 8.44
CA ALA A 513 -10.47 -0.36 8.07
C ALA A 513 -10.01 -1.26 9.23
N PRO A 514 -10.35 -2.56 9.26
CA PRO A 514 -9.92 -3.46 10.33
C PRO A 514 -8.39 -3.61 10.37
N ALA A 515 -7.81 -3.73 11.57
CA ALA A 515 -6.37 -3.89 11.74
C ALA A 515 -5.80 -5.15 11.06
N THR A 516 -6.62 -6.17 10.80
CA THR A 516 -6.25 -7.33 10.00
C THR A 516 -6.07 -7.03 8.50
N GLU A 517 -6.42 -5.83 8.02
CA GLU A 517 -6.28 -5.45 6.60
C GLU A 517 -5.18 -4.41 6.37
N VAL A 518 -4.99 -3.52 7.35
CA VAL A 518 -4.09 -2.34 7.23
C VAL A 518 -3.15 -2.15 8.43
N GLY A 519 -3.18 -3.05 9.41
CA GLY A 519 -2.42 -2.89 10.66
C GLY A 519 -2.89 -1.67 11.46
N VAL A 520 -1.94 -0.89 11.99
CA VAL A 520 -2.25 0.37 12.70
C VAL A 520 -2.74 1.48 11.77
N GLY A 521 -2.55 1.35 10.46
CA GLY A 521 -2.91 2.36 9.46
C GLY A 521 -1.90 2.47 8.32
N ARG A 522 -2.00 3.57 7.56
CA ARG A 522 -1.05 3.86 6.47
C ARG A 522 0.23 4.51 6.99
N LEU A 523 1.36 4.20 6.39
CA LEU A 523 2.60 4.97 6.55
C LEU A 523 2.36 6.44 6.15
N ASN A 524 2.79 7.36 7.00
CA ASN A 524 2.70 8.82 6.85
C ASN A 524 3.77 9.52 7.72
N LEU A 525 4.72 10.22 7.10
CA LEU A 525 5.83 10.89 7.77
C LEU A 525 5.51 12.32 8.24
N SER A 526 4.28 12.84 8.04
CA SER A 526 3.92 14.22 8.42
C SER A 526 3.93 14.50 9.92
N GLY A 527 3.98 13.45 10.76
CA GLY A 527 4.08 13.55 12.23
C GLY A 527 5.50 13.77 12.76
N LEU A 528 6.51 13.81 11.88
CA LEU A 528 7.95 13.74 12.20
C LEU A 528 8.78 14.92 11.65
#